data_AF-A0A7C8KHC8-F1
#
_entry.id   AF-A0A7C8KHC8-F1
#
_cell.length_a   1.000
_cell.length_b   1.000
_cell.length_c   1.000
_cell.angle_alpha   90.00
_cell.angle_beta   90.00
_cell.angle_gamma   90.00
#
_symmetry.space_group_name_H-M   'P 1'
#
loop_
_entity.id
_entity.type
_entity.pdbx_description
1 polymer ?
#
loop_
_entity_poly.entity_id
_entity_poly.type
_entity_poly.pdbx_seq_one_letter_code
_entity_poly.pdbx_strand_id
1 'polypeptide(L)'
;MSQKYPKTFAEQWEHHIHNLLNELAWYYLDWCIRPHIGLYGGVEATANAMFPRHLESGANGLDNYLYRHFTQPDADPVSGLDADGVSDRIKDLLAPEPLSPPSSDYSKSVCRVLAYLIMEIFELASYRASESSHLQIVPSDIRLSVYTDRDLFRIFQYSRAFWQGVE
;
A
#
# COMPACT_ATOMS: atom_id res chain seq x y z
N MET A 1 4.39 25.03 6.24
CA MET A 1 2.96 25.06 6.64
C MET A 1 2.42 23.65 6.48
N SER A 2 2.03 23.00 7.58
CA SER A 2 1.51 21.62 7.59
C SER A 2 0.13 21.62 6.93
N GLN A 3 0.02 20.89 5.81
CA GLN A 3 -1.25 20.68 5.15
C GLN A 3 -2.06 19.72 6.01
N LYS A 4 -3.15 20.22 6.60
CA LYS A 4 -3.86 19.56 7.71
C LYS A 4 -4.73 18.36 7.27
N TYR A 5 -4.95 18.17 5.97
CA TYR A 5 -5.69 17.06 5.37
C TYR A 5 -5.22 16.83 3.93
N PRO A 6 -5.20 15.59 3.42
CA PRO A 6 -4.86 15.31 2.03
C PRO A 6 -5.81 16.08 1.09
N LYS A 7 -5.27 16.52 -0.05
CA LYS A 7 -6.07 17.20 -1.07
C LYS A 7 -7.09 16.22 -1.67
N THR A 8 -8.23 16.74 -2.12
CA THR A 8 -9.20 15.95 -2.87
C THR A 8 -8.68 15.65 -4.28
N PHE A 9 -9.25 14.62 -4.90
CA PHE A 9 -8.97 14.29 -6.30
C PHE A 9 -9.64 15.29 -7.24
N ALA A 10 -8.99 15.57 -8.37
CA ALA A 10 -9.62 16.33 -9.44
C ALA A 10 -10.73 15.48 -10.06
N GLU A 11 -11.97 15.98 -10.06
CA GLU A 11 -13.18 15.24 -10.47
C GLU A 11 -13.03 14.57 -11.85
N GLN A 12 -12.51 15.31 -12.82
CA GLN A 12 -12.25 14.83 -14.18
C GLN A 12 -11.22 13.68 -14.28
N TRP A 13 -10.42 13.46 -13.24
CA TRP A 13 -9.39 12.43 -13.16
C TRP A 13 -9.65 11.38 -12.09
N GLU A 14 -10.73 11.50 -11.32
CA GLU A 14 -11.00 10.65 -10.16
C GLU A 14 -11.01 9.16 -10.52
N HIS A 15 -11.68 8.78 -11.61
CA HIS A 15 -11.67 7.40 -12.12
C HIS A 15 -10.26 6.90 -12.45
N HIS A 16 -9.44 7.72 -13.10
CA HIS A 16 -8.06 7.35 -13.46
C HIS A 16 -7.16 7.21 -12.22
N ILE A 17 -7.40 8.04 -11.21
CA ILE A 17 -6.71 7.98 -9.92
C ILE A 17 -7.08 6.68 -9.20
N HIS A 18 -8.37 6.35 -9.10
CA HIS A 18 -8.83 5.10 -8.50
C HIS A 18 -8.25 3.88 -9.22
N ASN A 19 -8.26 3.87 -10.56
CA ASN A 19 -7.68 2.76 -11.33
C ASN A 19 -6.17 2.62 -11.08
N LEU A 20 -5.43 3.72 -11.07
CA LEU A 20 -4.00 3.69 -10.78
C LEU A 20 -3.71 3.10 -9.39
N LEU A 21 -4.46 3.53 -8.36
CA LEU A 21 -4.27 3.05 -6.99
C LEU A 21 -4.67 1.58 -6.84
N ASN A 22 -5.77 1.17 -7.48
CA ASN A 22 -6.21 -0.22 -7.50
C ASN A 22 -5.16 -1.13 -8.14
N GLU A 23 -4.54 -0.71 -9.24
CA GLU A 23 -3.48 -1.47 -9.89
C GLU A 23 -2.19 -1.52 -9.07
N LEU A 24 -1.83 -0.44 -8.37
CA LEU A 24 -0.70 -0.47 -7.42
C LEU A 24 -0.98 -1.44 -6.27
N ALA A 25 -2.18 -1.39 -5.69
CA ALA A 25 -2.59 -2.31 -4.63
C ALA A 25 -2.61 -3.76 -5.14
N TRP A 26 -3.14 -4.00 -6.34
CA TRP A 26 -3.16 -5.32 -6.96
C TRP A 26 -1.74 -5.85 -7.21
N TYR A 27 -0.87 -5.02 -7.78
CA TYR A 27 0.53 -5.38 -7.98
C TYR A 27 1.20 -5.78 -6.66
N TYR A 28 0.96 -5.03 -5.58
CA TYR A 28 1.52 -5.37 -4.27
C TYR A 28 0.98 -6.70 -3.74
N LEU A 29 -0.33 -6.93 -3.85
CA LEU A 29 -0.95 -8.20 -3.48
C LEU A 29 -0.37 -9.37 -4.27
N ASP A 30 -0.20 -9.23 -5.58
CA ASP A 30 0.20 -10.32 -6.45
C ASP A 30 1.71 -10.61 -6.42
N TRP A 31 2.53 -9.56 -6.47
CA TRP A 31 4.00 -9.71 -6.53
C TRP A 31 4.68 -9.72 -5.18
N CYS A 32 4.12 -9.03 -4.18
CA CYS A 32 4.76 -8.91 -2.87
C CYS A 32 4.11 -9.82 -1.81
N ILE A 33 2.79 -10.01 -1.83
CA ILE A 33 2.10 -10.81 -0.79
C ILE A 33 1.93 -12.27 -1.21
N ARG A 34 1.37 -12.53 -2.40
CA ARG A 34 1.01 -13.88 -2.86
C ARG A 34 2.15 -14.91 -2.77
N PRO A 35 3.42 -14.57 -3.07
CA PRO A 35 4.52 -15.54 -2.97
C PRO A 35 4.80 -16.05 -1.55
N HIS A 36 4.31 -15.38 -0.51
CA HIS A 36 4.58 -15.73 0.88
C HIS A 36 3.43 -16.46 1.58
N ILE A 37 2.29 -16.62 0.91
CA ILE A 37 1.12 -17.29 1.47
C ILE A 37 1.44 -18.77 1.74
N GLY A 38 1.21 -19.21 2.98
CA GLY A 38 1.39 -20.61 3.38
C GLY A 38 2.85 -21.07 3.49
N LEU A 39 3.84 -20.21 3.22
CA LEU A 39 5.25 -20.57 3.31
C LEU A 39 5.81 -20.55 4.74
N TYR A 40 5.24 -19.71 5.61
CA TYR A 40 5.77 -19.46 6.95
C TYR A 40 4.73 -19.79 8.03
N GLY A 41 5.21 -20.17 9.21
CA GLY A 41 4.39 -20.61 10.35
C GLY A 41 3.65 -19.51 11.11
N GLY A 42 3.28 -18.40 10.45
CA GLY A 42 2.51 -17.31 11.07
C GLY A 42 2.88 -15.91 10.57
N VAL A 43 2.17 -14.91 11.09
CA VAL A 43 2.32 -13.49 10.74
C VAL A 43 3.75 -12.99 11.00
N GLU A 44 4.31 -13.26 12.18
CA GLU A 44 5.64 -12.79 12.55
C GLU A 44 6.75 -13.40 11.69
N ALA A 45 6.69 -14.72 11.45
CA ALA A 45 7.65 -15.40 10.58
C ALA A 45 7.57 -14.87 9.13
N THR A 46 6.36 -14.59 8.64
CA THR A 46 6.16 -13.98 7.32
C THR A 46 6.72 -12.56 7.28
N ALA A 47 6.43 -11.74 8.29
CA ALA A 47 6.91 -10.36 8.37
C ALA A 47 8.45 -10.29 8.35
N ASN A 48 9.11 -11.18 9.09
CA ASN A 48 10.58 -11.28 9.08
C ASN A 48 11.13 -11.60 7.68
N ALA A 49 10.45 -12.46 6.93
CA ALA A 49 10.86 -12.81 5.57
C ALA A 49 10.58 -11.69 4.55
N MET A 50 9.45 -10.99 4.69
CA MET A 50 9.03 -9.92 3.79
C MET A 50 9.81 -8.62 4.00
N PHE A 51 10.20 -8.33 5.24
CA PHE A 51 10.83 -7.07 5.63
C PHE A 51 12.18 -7.33 6.31
N PRO A 52 13.16 -7.92 5.59
CA PRO A 52 14.40 -8.41 6.20
C PRO A 52 15.25 -7.30 6.81
N ARG A 53 15.09 -6.04 6.37
CA ARG A 53 15.86 -4.90 6.89
C ARG A 53 15.11 -4.11 7.96
N HIS A 54 14.04 -4.64 8.54
CA HIS A 54 13.25 -3.92 9.56
C HIS A 54 14.09 -3.53 10.80
N LEU A 55 15.13 -4.31 11.14
CA LEU A 55 16.08 -3.99 12.22
C LEU A 55 17.20 -3.03 11.80
N GLU A 56 17.58 -3.04 10.53
CA GLU A 56 18.71 -2.25 10.00
C GLU A 56 18.29 -0.84 9.56
N SER A 57 17.04 -0.67 9.13
CA SER A 57 16.57 0.57 8.49
C SER A 57 16.34 1.73 9.47
N GLY A 58 16.66 1.54 10.76
CA GLY A 58 16.38 2.49 11.82
C GLY A 58 14.87 2.66 12.06
N ALA A 59 14.52 3.50 13.05
CA ALA A 59 13.13 3.69 13.46
C ALA A 59 12.21 4.19 12.32
N ASN A 60 12.77 4.94 11.35
CA ASN A 60 12.02 5.59 10.27
C ASN A 60 12.16 4.89 8.91
N GLY A 61 12.68 3.66 8.88
CA GLY A 61 12.84 2.92 7.63
C GLY A 61 11.54 2.27 7.16
N LEU A 62 11.30 2.23 5.84
CA LEU A 62 10.10 1.62 5.28
C LEU A 62 9.91 0.17 5.74
N ASP A 63 10.94 -0.68 5.68
CA ASP A 63 10.85 -2.08 6.14
C ASP A 63 10.40 -2.17 7.61
N ASN A 64 10.80 -1.24 8.48
CA ASN A 64 10.38 -1.20 9.88
C ASN A 64 8.89 -0.81 10.01
N TYR A 65 8.44 0.20 9.26
CA TYR A 65 7.02 0.57 9.23
C TYR A 65 6.15 -0.57 8.70
N LEU A 66 6.54 -1.17 7.58
CA LEU A 66 5.80 -2.29 6.99
C LEU A 66 5.77 -3.48 7.95
N TYR A 67 6.89 -3.83 8.58
CA TYR A 67 6.95 -4.87 9.61
C TYR A 67 5.98 -4.58 10.77
N ARG A 68 5.98 -3.34 11.29
CA ARG A 68 5.11 -2.95 12.40
C ARG A 68 3.64 -3.01 12.01
N HIS A 69 3.27 -2.47 10.85
CA HIS A 69 1.90 -2.50 10.35
C HIS A 69 1.42 -3.92 10.05
N PHE A 70 2.32 -4.78 9.58
CA PHE A 70 2.01 -6.19 9.34
C PHE A 70 1.84 -6.98 10.64
N THR A 71 2.73 -6.81 11.62
CA THR A 71 2.68 -7.57 12.87
C THR A 71 1.66 -7.03 13.88
N GLN A 72 1.25 -5.77 13.75
CA GLN A 72 0.31 -5.10 14.66
C GLN A 72 -0.84 -4.46 13.86
N PRO A 73 -1.68 -5.24 13.16
CA PRO A 73 -2.69 -4.71 12.24
C PRO A 73 -3.72 -3.81 12.92
N ASP A 74 -4.06 -4.11 14.18
CA ASP A 74 -5.05 -3.36 14.95
C ASP A 74 -4.46 -2.13 15.66
N ALA A 75 -3.15 -1.90 15.54
CA ALA A 75 -2.51 -0.73 16.14
C ALA A 75 -2.75 0.51 15.26
N ASP A 76 -3.40 1.54 15.84
CA ASP A 76 -3.68 2.84 15.23
C ASP A 76 -4.59 2.78 13.98
N PRO A 77 -5.86 2.40 14.12
CA PRO A 77 -6.76 2.15 12.99
C PRO A 77 -6.91 3.37 12.08
N VAL A 78 -6.96 3.14 10.76
CA VAL A 78 -7.21 4.20 9.78
C VAL A 78 -8.66 4.68 9.91
N SER A 79 -8.85 5.94 10.26
CA SER A 79 -10.18 6.53 10.39
C SER A 79 -10.96 6.45 9.08
N GLY A 80 -12.17 5.90 9.12
CA GLY A 80 -13.06 5.77 7.95
C GLY A 80 -12.79 4.56 7.06
N LEU A 81 -11.76 3.74 7.35
CA LEU A 81 -11.52 2.48 6.64
C LEU A 81 -12.39 1.37 7.23
N ASP A 82 -13.18 0.69 6.38
CA ASP A 82 -13.82 -0.58 6.70
C ASP A 82 -12.77 -1.71 6.68
N ALA A 83 -11.96 -1.78 7.74
CA ALA A 83 -10.83 -2.70 7.81
C ALA A 83 -11.28 -4.17 7.79
N ASP A 84 -12.40 -4.50 8.43
CA ASP A 84 -12.94 -5.86 8.45
C ASP A 84 -13.40 -6.27 7.04
N GLY A 85 -14.23 -5.44 6.38
CA GLY A 85 -14.70 -5.74 5.03
C GLY A 85 -13.59 -5.79 3.98
N VAL A 86 -12.59 -4.92 4.08
CA VAL A 86 -11.41 -4.94 3.18
C VAL A 86 -10.52 -6.15 3.46
N SER A 87 -10.30 -6.51 4.72
CA SER A 87 -9.54 -7.71 5.09
C SER A 87 -10.20 -8.98 4.56
N ASP A 88 -11.52 -9.10 4.66
CA ASP A 88 -12.26 -10.25 4.12
C ASP A 88 -12.14 -10.33 2.60
N ARG A 89 -12.24 -9.19 1.89
CA ARG A 89 -12.00 -9.15 0.45
C ARG A 89 -10.58 -9.55 0.08
N ILE A 90 -9.58 -9.10 0.83
CA ILE A 90 -8.18 -9.48 0.62
C ILE A 90 -8.01 -10.99 0.81
N LYS A 91 -8.63 -11.55 1.85
CA LYS A 91 -8.61 -13.00 2.10
C LYS A 91 -9.14 -13.79 0.90
N ASP A 92 -10.25 -13.34 0.33
CA ASP A 92 -10.86 -13.97 -0.86
C ASP A 92 -9.99 -13.81 -2.10
N LEU A 93 -9.41 -12.62 -2.34
CA LEU A 93 -8.51 -12.36 -3.48
C LEU A 93 -7.20 -13.14 -3.43
N LEU A 94 -6.74 -13.42 -2.20
CA LEU A 94 -5.49 -14.13 -1.94
C LEU A 94 -5.67 -15.63 -1.77
N ALA A 95 -6.91 -16.14 -1.70
CA ALA A 95 -7.18 -17.58 -1.64
C ALA A 95 -6.53 -18.29 -2.84
N PRO A 96 -5.45 -19.05 -2.65
CA PRO A 96 -4.79 -19.73 -3.75
C PRO A 96 -5.61 -20.98 -4.06
N GLU A 97 -6.07 -21.19 -5.28
CA GLU A 97 -6.54 -22.51 -5.69
C GLU A 97 -5.31 -23.40 -5.97
N PRO A 98 -5.10 -24.56 -5.31
CA PRO A 98 -6.01 -25.33 -4.43
C PRO A 98 -5.62 -25.32 -2.92
N LEU A 99 -4.93 -24.29 -2.43
CA LEU A 99 -4.51 -24.17 -1.03
C LEU A 99 -5.62 -23.60 -0.14
N SER A 100 -5.52 -23.83 1.16
CA SER A 100 -6.41 -23.17 2.11
C SER A 100 -6.23 -21.65 2.05
N PRO A 101 -7.32 -20.87 2.21
CA PRO A 101 -7.22 -19.41 2.23
C PRO A 101 -6.31 -18.95 3.37
N PRO A 102 -5.67 -17.78 3.24
CA PRO A 102 -4.86 -17.22 4.31
C PRO A 102 -5.69 -17.06 5.58
N SER A 103 -5.02 -17.09 6.74
CA SER A 103 -5.69 -16.84 8.01
C SER A 103 -6.29 -15.43 8.04
N SER A 104 -7.32 -15.24 8.86
CA SER A 104 -7.93 -13.92 9.03
C SER A 104 -6.90 -12.90 9.57
N ASP A 105 -6.04 -13.32 10.49
CA ASP A 105 -4.97 -12.45 11.03
C ASP A 105 -3.99 -12.01 9.93
N TYR A 106 -3.59 -12.93 9.04
CA TYR A 106 -2.73 -12.59 7.90
C TYR A 106 -3.41 -11.58 6.96
N SER A 107 -4.69 -11.76 6.71
CA SER A 107 -5.45 -10.88 5.81
C SER A 107 -5.59 -9.47 6.42
N LYS A 108 -5.76 -9.37 7.74
CA LYS A 108 -5.72 -8.09 8.47
C LYS A 108 -4.35 -7.43 8.40
N SER A 109 -3.27 -8.19 8.57
CA SER A 109 -1.89 -7.72 8.39
C SER A 109 -1.66 -7.12 7.01
N VAL A 110 -2.12 -7.80 5.95
CA VAL A 110 -2.02 -7.32 4.57
C VAL A 110 -2.87 -6.06 4.37
N CYS A 111 -4.10 -6.05 4.87
CA CYS A 111 -4.99 -4.88 4.82
C CYS A 111 -4.32 -3.65 5.45
N ARG A 112 -3.71 -3.80 6.62
CA ARG A 112 -3.03 -2.71 7.32
C ARG A 112 -1.85 -2.16 6.54
N VAL A 113 -1.03 -3.04 5.95
CA VAL A 113 0.12 -2.61 5.14
C VAL A 113 -0.32 -1.90 3.86
N LEU A 114 -1.34 -2.41 3.16
CA LEU A 114 -1.89 -1.73 2.00
C LEU A 114 -2.44 -0.35 2.36
N ALA A 115 -3.20 -0.25 3.44
CA ALA A 115 -3.73 1.03 3.91
C ALA A 115 -2.61 2.04 4.19
N TYR A 116 -1.53 1.60 4.86
CA TYR A 116 -0.35 2.42 5.10
C TYR A 116 0.31 2.90 3.80
N LEU A 117 0.60 1.99 2.86
CA LEU A 117 1.22 2.35 1.57
C LEU A 117 0.37 3.36 0.77
N ILE A 118 -0.95 3.17 0.74
CA ILE A 118 -1.85 4.09 0.05
C ILE A 118 -1.91 5.46 0.74
N MET A 119 -1.89 5.50 2.08
CA MET A 119 -1.82 6.75 2.85
C MET A 119 -0.52 7.52 2.56
N GLU A 120 0.63 6.85 2.58
CA GLU A 120 1.92 7.46 2.24
C GLU A 120 1.92 8.05 0.82
N ILE A 121 1.38 7.30 -0.16
CA ILE A 121 1.22 7.79 -1.52
C ILE A 121 0.31 9.03 -1.56
N PHE A 122 -0.78 9.07 -0.79
CA PHE A 122 -1.70 10.22 -0.74
C PHE A 122 -1.10 11.45 -0.08
N GLU A 123 -0.34 11.28 0.98
CA GLU A 123 0.35 12.38 1.66
C GLU A 123 1.39 13.01 0.74
N LEU A 124 2.21 12.18 0.09
CA LEU A 124 3.18 12.63 -0.90
C LEU A 124 2.51 13.28 -2.12
N ALA A 125 1.43 12.68 -2.65
CA ALA A 125 0.71 13.23 -3.79
C ALA A 125 0.05 14.58 -3.46
N SER A 126 -0.48 14.72 -2.24
CA SER A 126 -1.02 16.00 -1.75
C SER A 126 0.06 17.07 -1.68
N TYR A 127 1.24 16.71 -1.19
CA TYR A 127 2.40 17.59 -1.17
C TYR A 127 2.84 17.98 -2.59
N ARG A 128 2.93 17.02 -3.52
CA ARG A 128 3.31 17.26 -4.93
C ARG A 128 2.32 18.15 -5.67
N ALA A 129 1.03 17.95 -5.46
CA ALA A 129 -0.01 18.81 -5.98
C ALA A 129 0.18 20.25 -5.48
N SER A 130 0.50 20.45 -4.19
CA SER A 130 0.79 21.79 -3.63
C SER A 130 2.02 22.43 -4.28
N GLU A 131 3.12 21.70 -4.42
CA GLU A 131 4.36 22.19 -5.07
C GLU A 131 4.12 22.56 -6.54
N SER A 132 3.24 21.83 -7.22
CA SER A 132 2.86 22.08 -8.62
C SER A 132 1.73 23.10 -8.78
N SER A 133 1.33 23.77 -7.70
CA SER A 133 0.19 24.72 -7.67
C SER A 133 -1.15 24.11 -8.12
N HIS A 134 -1.29 22.79 -8.05
CA HIS A 134 -2.57 22.11 -8.24
C HIS A 134 -3.43 22.23 -6.98
N LEU A 135 -4.70 22.60 -7.13
CA LEU A 135 -5.65 22.65 -6.01
C LEU A 135 -6.07 21.24 -5.55
N GLN A 136 -6.07 20.29 -6.48
CA GLN A 136 -6.50 18.90 -6.32
C GLN A 136 -5.41 17.95 -6.84
N ILE A 137 -5.42 16.70 -6.38
CA ILE A 137 -4.50 15.67 -6.85
C ILE A 137 -4.90 15.23 -8.26
N VAL A 138 -3.91 15.11 -9.14
CA VAL A 138 -4.03 14.51 -10.47
C VAL A 138 -3.14 13.28 -10.60
N PRO A 139 -3.32 12.40 -11.61
CA PRO A 139 -2.54 11.16 -11.73
C PRO A 139 -1.02 11.36 -11.74
N SER A 140 -0.53 12.47 -12.30
CA SER A 140 0.90 12.78 -12.31
C SER A 140 1.49 13.00 -10.92
N ASP A 141 0.70 13.55 -9.98
CA ASP A 141 1.16 13.78 -8.60
C ASP A 141 1.42 12.44 -7.88
N ILE A 142 0.55 11.45 -8.11
CA ILE A 142 0.72 10.07 -7.60
C ILE A 142 1.95 9.42 -8.23
N ARG A 143 2.07 9.48 -9.55
CA ARG A 143 3.21 8.87 -10.26
C ARG A 143 4.53 9.48 -9.82
N LEU A 144 4.59 10.80 -9.69
CA LEU A 144 5.78 11.49 -9.22
C LEU A 144 6.11 11.15 -7.76
N SER A 145 5.09 10.97 -6.91
CA SER A 145 5.30 10.56 -5.53
C SER A 145 5.97 9.20 -5.44
N VAL A 146 5.46 8.21 -6.15
CA VAL A 146 6.06 6.87 -6.21
C VAL A 146 7.42 6.88 -6.91
N TYR A 147 7.60 7.67 -7.97
CA TYR A 147 8.87 7.75 -8.71
C TYR A 147 10.01 8.37 -7.89
N THR A 148 9.69 9.41 -7.12
CA THR A 148 10.71 10.22 -6.42
C THR A 148 11.02 9.69 -5.02
N ASP A 149 10.09 8.97 -4.39
CA ASP A 149 10.35 8.28 -3.14
C ASP A 149 11.09 6.97 -3.41
N ARG A 150 12.31 6.84 -2.86
CA ARG A 150 13.19 5.70 -3.14
C ARG A 150 12.58 4.37 -2.69
N ASP A 151 11.83 4.37 -1.59
CA ASP A 151 11.35 3.17 -0.96
C ASP A 151 10.02 2.71 -1.60
N LEU A 152 9.12 3.65 -1.93
CA LEU A 152 7.96 3.35 -2.78
C LEU A 152 8.37 2.94 -4.19
N PHE A 153 9.37 3.60 -4.78
CA PHE A 153 9.90 3.23 -6.08
C PHE A 153 10.40 1.78 -6.08
N ARG A 154 11.14 1.38 -5.04
CA ARG A 154 11.64 -0.01 -4.93
C ARG A 154 10.53 -1.04 -4.96
N ILE A 155 9.38 -0.75 -4.35
CA ILE A 155 8.20 -1.62 -4.38
C ILE A 155 7.60 -1.63 -5.78
N PHE A 156 7.24 -0.45 -6.31
CA PHE A 156 6.35 -0.33 -7.46
C PHE A 156 7.04 -0.18 -8.82
N GLN A 157 8.37 -0.13 -8.89
CA GLN A 157 9.14 0.06 -10.14
C GLN A 157 8.86 -0.97 -11.24
N TYR A 158 8.29 -2.13 -10.92
CA TYR A 158 7.92 -3.15 -11.93
C TYR A 158 6.41 -3.21 -12.20
N SER A 159 5.62 -2.33 -11.58
CA SER A 159 4.20 -2.22 -11.88
C SER A 159 4.00 -1.65 -13.30
N ARG A 160 3.33 -2.41 -14.17
CA ARG A 160 2.99 -1.93 -15.52
C ARG A 160 2.10 -0.69 -15.46
N ALA A 161 1.09 -0.72 -14.60
CA ALA A 161 0.12 0.37 -14.45
C ALA A 161 0.78 1.67 -13.99
N PHE A 162 1.83 1.58 -13.17
CA PHE A 162 2.62 2.74 -12.77
C PHE A 162 3.23 3.47 -13.98
N TRP A 163 3.84 2.72 -14.91
CA TRP A 163 4.53 3.29 -16.06
C TRP A 163 3.63 3.64 -17.23
N GLN A 164 2.72 2.74 -17.58
CA GLN A 164 1.94 2.82 -18.81
C GLN A 164 0.53 3.38 -18.58
N GLY A 165 0.11 3.46 -17.32
CA GLY A 165 -1.29 3.74 -16.98
C GLY A 165 -2.19 2.51 -17.15
N VAL A 166 -3.47 2.76 -16.89
CA VAL A 166 -4.57 1.81 -17.07
C VAL A 166 -5.42 2.37 -18.20
N GLU A 167 -5.79 1.53 -19.17
CA GLU A 167 -6.69 1.90 -20.27
C GLU A 167 -8.09 2.28 -19.75
#